data_AF-A0A7J2X2R3-F1
#
_entry.id   AF-A0A7J2X2R3-F1
#
_cell.length_a   1.000
_cell.length_b   1.000
_cell.length_c   1.000
_cell.angle_alpha   90.00
_cell.angle_beta   90.00
_cell.angle_gamma   90.00
#
_symmetry.space_group_name_H-M   'P 1'
#
loop_
_entity.id
_entity.type
_entity.pdbx_description
1 polymer ?
#
loop_
_entity_poly.entity_id
_entity_poly.type
_entity_poly.pdbx_seq_one_letter_code
_entity_poly.pdbx_strand_id
1 'polypeptide(L)'
;MRLLYDASAILNIIRSLGEDAIKYIKGNFILSLTPYEIGNALWKEALLLRRISVDDALSLLKDIRKIYDLLDMIMPKNQFITLKVALLMKITYYDSAYIIAAAENNLTLVTDDMELINKMKSNEDELYKLLQRKIEILTTDNLMQEI
;
A
#
# COMPACT_ATOMS: atom_id res chain seq x y z
N MET A 1 -5.21 -10.93 11.60
CA MET A 1 -5.18 -9.47 11.42
C MET A 1 -5.77 -9.13 10.07
N ARG A 2 -6.43 -7.98 9.88
CA ARG A 2 -6.92 -7.56 8.55
C ARG A 2 -6.02 -6.43 8.04
N LEU A 3 -5.38 -6.65 6.90
CA LEU A 3 -4.29 -5.82 6.41
C LEU A 3 -4.71 -5.03 5.17
N LEU A 4 -4.28 -3.78 5.07
CA LEU A 4 -4.37 -2.99 3.84
C LEU A 4 -2.95 -2.83 3.28
N TYR A 5 -2.68 -3.37 2.11
CA TYR A 5 -1.38 -3.23 1.46
C TYR A 5 -1.36 -2.04 0.51
N ASP A 6 -0.29 -1.26 0.55
CA ASP A 6 0.05 -0.35 -0.53
C ASP A 6 0.82 -1.02 -1.67
N ALA A 7 1.11 -0.27 -2.73
CA ALA A 7 1.83 -0.79 -3.89
C ALA A 7 3.25 -1.27 -3.53
N SER A 8 3.93 -0.57 -2.62
CA SER A 8 5.30 -0.93 -2.20
C SER A 8 5.32 -2.28 -1.49
N ALA A 9 4.37 -2.51 -0.59
CA ALA A 9 4.27 -3.73 0.20
C ALA A 9 3.89 -4.95 -0.67
N ILE A 10 2.95 -4.80 -1.60
CA ILE A 10 2.62 -5.87 -2.56
C ILE A 10 3.86 -6.27 -3.37
N LEU A 11 4.56 -5.29 -3.95
CA LEU A 11 5.75 -5.57 -4.77
C LEU A 11 6.87 -6.22 -3.95
N ASN A 12 7.10 -5.77 -2.72
CA ASN A 12 8.16 -6.33 -1.87
C ASN A 12 7.83 -7.73 -1.36
N ILE A 13 6.60 -8.01 -0.94
CA ILE A 13 6.21 -9.37 -0.53
C ILE A 13 6.38 -10.36 -1.69
N ILE A 14 5.91 -10.00 -2.89
CA ILE A 14 6.04 -10.85 -4.07
C ILE A 14 7.52 -11.09 -4.40
N ARG A 15 8.33 -10.03 -4.36
CA ARG A 15 9.77 -10.12 -4.63
C ARG A 15 10.50 -11.00 -3.61
N SER A 16 10.13 -10.92 -2.34
CA SER A 16 10.81 -11.64 -1.26
C SER A 16 10.39 -13.11 -1.15
N LEU A 17 9.11 -13.42 -1.41
CA LEU A 17 8.53 -14.74 -1.12
C LEU A 17 8.07 -15.51 -2.37
N GLY A 18 7.98 -14.88 -3.54
CA GLY A 18 7.46 -15.54 -4.74
C GLY A 18 6.04 -16.07 -4.51
N GLU A 19 5.82 -17.37 -4.72
CA GLU A 19 4.51 -18.01 -4.56
C GLU A 19 4.02 -18.01 -3.09
N ASP A 20 4.94 -18.06 -2.12
CA ASP A 20 4.60 -18.06 -0.68
C ASP A 20 3.98 -16.73 -0.22
N ALA A 21 4.11 -15.67 -1.03
CA ALA A 21 3.42 -14.38 -0.84
C ALA A 21 1.90 -14.56 -0.66
N ILE A 22 1.31 -15.56 -1.32
CA ILE A 22 -0.13 -15.83 -1.27
C ILE A 22 -0.59 -16.08 0.18
N LYS A 23 0.24 -16.71 1.03
CA LYS A 23 -0.07 -16.98 2.44
C LYS A 23 -0.33 -15.70 3.23
N TYR A 24 0.35 -14.61 2.87
CA TYR A 24 0.26 -13.32 3.55
C TYR A 24 -0.81 -12.42 2.94
N ILE A 25 -0.97 -12.47 1.62
CA ILE A 25 -1.82 -11.53 0.88
C ILE A 25 -3.29 -11.96 0.86
N LYS A 26 -3.58 -13.26 0.78
CA LYS A 26 -4.94 -13.76 0.51
C LYS A 26 -5.96 -13.30 1.57
N GLY A 27 -7.08 -12.74 1.12
CA GLY A 27 -8.19 -12.30 1.98
C GLY A 27 -7.96 -10.96 2.68
N ASN A 28 -6.90 -10.24 2.31
CA ASN A 28 -6.61 -8.88 2.77
C ASN A 28 -7.02 -7.84 1.72
N PHE A 29 -6.66 -6.58 1.96
CA PHE A 29 -7.21 -5.43 1.23
C PHE A 29 -6.12 -4.70 0.45
N ILE A 30 -6.53 -4.09 -0.67
CA ILE A 30 -5.79 -3.06 -1.41
C ILE A 30 -6.74 -1.93 -1.78
N LEU A 31 -6.20 -0.80 -2.26
CA LEU A 31 -7.02 0.23 -2.89
C LEU A 31 -7.24 -0.07 -4.36
N SER A 32 -8.34 0.46 -4.92
CA SER A 32 -8.50 0.52 -6.39
C SER A 32 -7.41 1.32 -7.09
N LEU A 33 -6.69 2.15 -6.35
CA LEU A 33 -5.49 2.88 -6.78
C LEU A 33 -4.25 1.97 -6.90
N THR A 34 -4.12 0.94 -6.07
CA THR A 34 -2.91 0.11 -5.95
C THR A 34 -2.48 -0.51 -7.29
N PRO A 35 -3.38 -1.08 -8.12
CA PRO A 35 -3.00 -1.59 -9.44
C PRO A 35 -2.38 -0.53 -10.37
N TYR A 36 -2.84 0.73 -10.29
CA TYR A 36 -2.32 1.83 -11.10
C TYR A 36 -0.94 2.27 -10.61
N GLU A 37 -0.70 2.26 -9.30
CA GLU A 37 0.61 2.56 -8.73
C GLU A 37 1.65 1.49 -9.06
N ILE A 38 1.26 0.21 -9.01
CA ILE A 38 2.10 -0.91 -9.47
C ILE A 38 2.39 -0.76 -10.97
N GLY A 39 1.38 -0.48 -11.80
CA GLY A 39 1.57 -0.23 -13.22
C GLY A 39 2.53 0.94 -13.50
N ASN A 40 2.41 2.02 -12.73
CA ASN A 40 3.31 3.18 -12.81
C ASN A 40 4.74 2.81 -12.40
N ALA A 41 4.93 1.99 -11.36
CA ALA A 41 6.25 1.50 -10.97
C ALA A 41 6.90 0.68 -12.09
N LEU A 42 6.16 -0.26 -12.69
CA LEU A 42 6.66 -1.05 -13.83
C LEU A 42 6.98 -0.18 -15.05
N TRP A 43 6.15 0.82 -15.34
CA TRP A 43 6.43 1.79 -16.40
C TRP A 43 7.74 2.55 -16.16
N LYS A 44 7.99 2.99 -14.92
CA LYS A 44 9.26 3.65 -14.56
C LYS A 44 10.45 2.71 -14.73
N GLU A 45 10.34 1.46 -14.26
CA GLU A 45 11.42 0.46 -14.37
C GLU A 45 11.75 0.14 -15.84
N ALA A 46 10.74 0.06 -16.72
CA ALA A 46 10.93 -0.24 -18.13
C ALA A 46 11.43 0.95 -18.97
N LEU A 47 10.81 2.13 -18.82
CA LEU A 47 11.08 3.27 -19.71
C LEU A 47 12.05 4.30 -19.15
N LEU A 48 11.91 4.67 -17.86
CA LEU A 48 12.75 5.71 -17.26
C LEU A 48 14.10 5.13 -16.80
N LEU A 49 14.06 4.00 -16.09
CA LEU A 49 15.24 3.40 -15.48
C LEU A 49 15.88 2.32 -16.36
N ARG A 50 15.12 1.77 -17.32
CA ARG A 50 15.56 0.73 -18.28
C ARG A 50 16.19 -0.49 -17.61
N ARG A 51 15.65 -0.90 -16.45
CA ARG A 51 16.13 -2.07 -15.71
C ARG A 51 15.52 -3.37 -16.20
N ILE A 52 14.34 -3.30 -16.79
CA ILE A 52 13.61 -4.43 -17.37
C ILE A 52 13.15 -4.07 -18.78
N SER A 53 12.89 -5.07 -19.63
CA SER A 53 12.29 -4.81 -20.93
C SER A 53 10.80 -4.47 -20.82
N VAL A 54 10.21 -3.92 -21.88
CA VAL A 54 8.76 -3.69 -21.95
C VAL A 54 8.00 -5.02 -21.85
N ASP A 55 8.50 -6.07 -22.49
CA ASP A 55 7.88 -7.40 -22.45
C ASP A 55 7.95 -8.01 -21.04
N ASP A 56 9.07 -7.84 -20.33
CA ASP A 56 9.19 -8.28 -18.93
C ASP A 56 8.20 -7.53 -18.03
N ALA A 57 8.07 -6.22 -18.20
CA ALA A 57 7.12 -5.41 -17.44
C ALA A 57 5.67 -5.85 -17.66
N LEU A 58 5.29 -6.14 -18.91
CA LEU A 58 3.95 -6.63 -19.26
C LEU A 58 3.70 -8.05 -18.73
N SER A 59 4.70 -8.93 -18.81
CA SER A 59 4.61 -10.28 -18.25
C SER A 59 4.46 -10.24 -16.73
N LEU A 60 5.25 -9.42 -16.04
CA LEU A 60 5.18 -9.27 -14.59
C LEU A 60 3.82 -8.70 -14.16
N LEU A 61 3.29 -7.68 -14.86
CA LEU A 61 1.96 -7.15 -14.56
C LEU A 61 0.86 -8.21 -14.73
N LYS A 62 0.98 -9.08 -15.75
CA LYS A 62 0.04 -10.18 -15.98
C LYS A 62 0.04 -11.18 -14.83
N ASP A 63 1.20 -11.46 -14.24
CA ASP A 63 1.31 -12.35 -13.09
C ASP A 63 0.81 -11.70 -11.80
N ILE A 64 1.16 -10.44 -11.55
CA ILE A 64 0.65 -9.68 -10.39
C ILE A 64 -0.88 -9.56 -10.44
N ARG A 65 -1.48 -9.43 -11.64
CA ARG A 65 -2.95 -9.36 -11.77
C ARG A 65 -3.67 -10.54 -11.14
N LYS A 66 -3.09 -11.75 -11.20
CA LYS A 66 -3.67 -12.95 -10.57
C LYS A 66 -3.75 -12.83 -9.05
N ILE A 67 -2.89 -12.01 -8.45
CA ILE A 67 -2.84 -11.74 -7.01
C ILE A 67 -3.97 -10.79 -6.60
N TYR A 68 -4.36 -9.87 -7.47
CA TYR A 68 -5.49 -8.97 -7.19
C TYR A 68 -6.80 -9.73 -6.99
N ASP A 69 -6.98 -10.87 -7.67
CA ASP A 69 -8.17 -11.73 -7.51
C ASP A 69 -8.25 -12.38 -6.12
N LEU A 70 -7.16 -12.35 -5.35
CA LEU A 70 -7.07 -12.87 -3.98
C LEU A 70 -7.29 -11.79 -2.90
N LEU A 71 -7.47 -10.54 -3.32
CA LEU A 71 -7.54 -9.35 -2.48
C LEU A 71 -8.89 -8.65 -2.63
N ASP A 72 -9.38 -8.08 -1.54
CA ASP A 72 -10.54 -7.22 -1.55
C ASP A 72 -10.11 -5.78 -1.90
N MET A 73 -10.73 -5.22 -2.94
CA MET A 73 -10.45 -3.85 -3.38
C MET A 73 -11.42 -2.86 -2.72
N ILE A 74 -10.86 -1.88 -2.02
CA ILE A 74 -11.63 -0.84 -1.33
C ILE A 74 -11.23 0.57 -1.79
N MET A 75 -11.97 1.57 -1.34
CA MET A 75 -11.68 2.98 -1.60
C MET A 75 -12.02 3.79 -0.34
N PRO A 76 -11.24 4.83 0.02
CA PRO A 76 -11.63 5.73 1.10
C PRO A 76 -12.96 6.42 0.77
N LYS A 77 -13.87 6.44 1.74
CA LYS A 77 -15.21 7.01 1.61
C LYS A 77 -15.18 8.53 1.75
N ASN A 78 -14.29 9.07 2.60
CA ASN A 78 -14.24 10.49 2.90
C ASN A 78 -13.06 11.20 2.19
N GLN A 79 -13.30 11.74 0.99
CA GLN A 79 -12.30 12.44 0.19
C GLN A 79 -11.88 13.78 0.84
N PHE A 80 -12.78 14.43 1.56
CA PHE A 80 -12.45 15.68 2.28
C PHE A 80 -11.42 15.43 3.39
N ILE A 81 -11.63 14.39 4.20
CA ILE A 81 -10.67 14.01 5.25
C ILE A 81 -9.38 13.47 4.64
N THR A 82 -9.46 12.75 3.52
CA THR A 82 -8.29 12.31 2.75
C THR A 82 -7.41 13.50 2.36
N LEU A 83 -8.01 14.53 1.75
CA LEU A 83 -7.27 15.75 1.38
C LEU A 83 -6.72 16.49 2.61
N LYS A 84 -7.49 16.55 3.70
CA LYS A 84 -7.05 17.19 4.94
C LYS A 84 -5.83 16.50 5.54
N VAL A 85 -5.76 15.17 5.52
CA VAL A 85 -4.59 14.40 5.95
C VAL A 85 -3.40 14.66 5.04
N ALA A 86 -3.58 14.64 3.72
CA ALA A 86 -2.51 14.94 2.77
C ALA A 86 -1.86 16.30 3.05
N LEU A 87 -2.68 17.33 3.25
CA LEU A 87 -2.23 18.69 3.54
C LEU A 87 -1.55 18.81 4.92
N LEU A 88 -2.14 18.20 5.94
CA LEU A 88 -1.61 18.21 7.31
C LEU A 88 -0.20 17.62 7.37
N MET A 89 -0.01 16.44 6.77
CA MET A 89 1.24 15.69 6.86
C MET A 89 2.24 16.05 5.75
N LYS A 90 1.80 16.82 4.74
CA LYS A 90 2.56 17.12 3.51
C LYS A 90 3.00 15.84 2.79
N ILE A 91 2.05 14.94 2.58
CA ILE A 91 2.20 13.69 1.81
C ILE A 91 1.35 13.76 0.54
N THR A 92 1.53 12.82 -0.38
CA THR A 92 0.69 12.81 -1.58
C THR A 92 -0.75 12.45 -1.24
N TYR A 93 -1.68 12.85 -2.11
CA TYR A 93 -3.08 12.46 -1.95
C TYR A 93 -3.25 10.92 -2.01
N TYR A 94 -2.40 10.24 -2.78
CA TYR A 94 -2.36 8.78 -2.87
C TYR A 94 -1.99 8.13 -1.53
N ASP A 95 -0.91 8.59 -0.89
CA ASP A 95 -0.50 8.08 0.42
C ASP A 95 -1.59 8.29 1.48
N SER A 96 -2.22 9.47 1.47
CA SER A 96 -3.31 9.76 2.39
C SER A 96 -4.54 8.87 2.18
N ALA A 97 -4.77 8.37 0.96
CA ALA A 97 -5.88 7.47 0.67
C ALA A 97 -5.73 6.13 1.39
N TYR A 98 -4.49 5.60 1.49
CA TYR A 98 -4.21 4.38 2.26
C TYR A 98 -4.44 4.58 3.74
N ILE A 99 -3.96 5.70 4.30
CA ILE A 99 -4.17 6.07 5.71
C ILE A 99 -5.67 6.12 6.04
N ILE A 100 -6.46 6.82 5.22
CA ILE A 100 -7.89 6.97 5.47
C ILE A 100 -8.64 5.65 5.29
N ALA A 101 -8.37 4.89 4.24
CA ALA A 101 -9.02 3.62 4.03
C ALA A 101 -8.72 2.62 5.17
N ALA A 102 -7.48 2.61 5.70
CA ALA A 102 -7.13 1.82 6.86
C ALA A 102 -7.95 2.23 8.10
N ALA A 103 -8.03 3.53 8.38
CA ALA A 103 -8.76 4.06 9.53
C ALA A 103 -10.28 3.80 9.46
N GLU A 104 -10.89 3.99 8.30
CA GLU A 104 -12.33 3.80 8.08
C GLU A 104 -12.75 2.32 8.22
N ASN A 105 -11.84 1.39 7.90
CA ASN A 105 -12.14 -0.05 7.86
C ASN A 105 -11.49 -0.85 9.01
N ASN A 106 -10.82 -0.18 9.96
CA ASN A 106 -10.05 -0.79 11.05
C ASN A 106 -9.03 -1.83 10.55
N LEU A 107 -8.21 -1.40 9.59
CA LEU A 107 -7.15 -2.23 9.00
C LEU A 107 -5.78 -1.74 9.46
N THR A 108 -4.83 -2.66 9.58
CA THR A 108 -3.41 -2.34 9.74
C THR A 108 -2.84 -2.01 8.36
N LEU A 109 -2.22 -0.84 8.22
CA LEU A 109 -1.57 -0.44 6.98
C LEU A 109 -0.23 -1.16 6.83
N VAL A 110 -0.01 -1.85 5.72
CA VAL A 110 1.28 -2.44 5.37
C VAL A 110 1.90 -1.63 4.24
N THR A 111 3.03 -1.01 4.53
CA THR A 111 3.79 -0.16 3.60
C THR A 111 5.27 -0.29 3.88
N ASP A 112 6.09 -0.28 2.83
CA ASP A 112 7.55 -0.20 2.93
C ASP A 112 8.06 1.20 2.55
N ASP A 113 7.16 2.17 2.38
CA ASP A 113 7.53 3.57 2.25
C ASP A 113 7.94 4.13 3.62
N MET A 114 9.25 4.11 3.86
CA MET A 114 9.84 4.63 5.10
C MET A 114 9.58 6.13 5.29
N GLU A 115 9.42 6.91 4.21
CA GLU A 115 9.07 8.33 4.33
C GLU A 115 7.64 8.46 4.87
N LEU A 116 6.68 7.71 4.31
CA LEU A 116 5.30 7.69 4.78
C LEU A 116 5.21 7.24 6.25
N ILE A 117 5.92 6.17 6.62
CA ILE A 117 5.96 5.67 8.00
C ILE A 117 6.47 6.76 8.95
N ASN A 118 7.57 7.43 8.59
CA ASN A 118 8.13 8.50 9.42
C ASN A 118 7.17 9.69 9.53
N LYS A 119 6.49 10.07 8.44
CA LYS A 119 5.46 11.11 8.46
C LYS A 119 4.31 10.75 9.38
N MET A 120 3.82 9.50 9.37
CA MET A 120 2.76 9.05 10.27
C MET A 120 3.20 9.10 11.73
N LYS A 121 4.41 8.63 12.04
CA LYS A 121 4.97 8.71 13.41
C LYS A 121 5.12 10.15 13.90
N SER A 122 5.60 11.05 13.06
CA SER A 122 5.78 12.47 13.43
C SER A 122 4.46 13.24 13.59
N ASN A 123 3.33 12.72 13.11
CA ASN A 123 2.02 13.37 13.17
C ASN A 123 0.98 12.47 13.88
N GLU A 124 1.43 11.53 14.73
CA GLU A 124 0.56 10.53 15.37
C GLU A 124 -0.56 11.20 16.20
N ASP A 125 -0.21 12.24 16.97
CA ASP A 125 -1.15 12.98 17.81
C ASP A 125 -2.19 13.75 16.98
N GLU A 126 -1.78 14.45 15.92
CA GLU A 126 -2.69 15.17 15.03
C GLU A 126 -3.60 14.21 14.25
N LEU A 127 -3.06 13.09 13.78
CA LEU A 127 -3.82 12.02 13.14
C LEU A 127 -4.86 11.46 14.11
N TYR A 128 -4.48 11.16 15.35
CA TYR A 128 -5.41 10.66 16.35
C TYR A 128 -6.50 11.70 16.67
N LYS A 129 -6.15 12.97 16.82
CA LYS A 129 -7.15 14.05 17.03
C LYS A 129 -8.12 14.17 15.85
N LEU A 130 -7.65 13.99 14.62
CA LEU A 130 -8.48 14.12 13.43
C LEU A 130 -9.38 12.90 13.21
N LEU A 131 -8.84 11.70 13.39
CA LEU A 131 -9.50 10.43 13.05
C LEU A 131 -10.18 9.76 14.25
N GLN A 132 -9.87 10.23 15.47
CA GLN A 132 -10.31 9.65 16.74
C GLN A 132 -9.96 8.16 16.86
N ARG A 133 -8.90 7.74 16.17
CA ARG A 133 -8.44 6.36 16.06
C ARG A 133 -6.94 6.32 15.82
N LYS A 134 -6.28 5.29 16.36
CA LYS A 134 -4.90 4.96 16.03
C LYS A 134 -4.89 4.08 14.78
N ILE A 135 -3.92 4.32 13.91
CA ILE A 135 -3.66 3.48 12.73
C ILE A 135 -2.41 2.68 13.02
N GLU A 136 -2.53 1.36 13.00
CA GLU A 136 -1.39 0.47 13.09
C GLU A 136 -0.69 0.38 11.74
N ILE A 137 0.64 0.29 11.76
CA ILE A 137 1.47 0.24 10.56
C ILE A 137 2.48 -0.89 10.72
N LEU A 138 2.68 -1.64 9.65
CA LEU A 138 3.73 -2.66 9.53
C LEU A 138 4.52 -2.47 8.24
N THR A 139 5.81 -2.85 8.28
CA THR A 139 6.56 -3.16 7.06
C THR A 139 6.34 -4.61 6.68
N THR A 140 6.66 -4.96 5.44
CA THR A 140 6.63 -6.36 4.99
C THR A 140 7.61 -7.21 5.79
N ASP A 141 8.80 -6.68 6.11
CA ASP A 141 9.79 -7.36 6.94
C ASP A 141 9.26 -7.70 8.33
N ASN A 142 8.53 -6.78 8.98
CA ASN A 142 7.92 -7.06 10.28
C ASN A 142 6.78 -8.07 10.18
N LEU A 143 5.94 -7.96 9.15
CA LEU A 143 4.86 -8.92 8.91
C LEU A 143 5.39 -10.36 8.75
N MET A 144 6.54 -10.54 8.09
CA MET A 144 7.15 -11.85 7.87
C MET A 144 7.83 -12.43 9.12
N GLN A 145 8.10 -11.61 10.15
CA GLN A 145 8.68 -12.06 11.42
C GLN A 145 7.63 -12.40 12.48
N GLU A 146 6.39 -11.90 12.31
CA GLU A 146 5.31 -12.05 13.28
C GLU A 146 4.43 -13.31 13.07
N ILE A 147 4.71 -14.16 12.06
CA ILE A 147 3.88 -15.33 11.69
C ILE A 147 4.71 -16.62 11.56
#